data_AF-Q0WQJ0-F1
#
_entry.id   AF-Q0WQJ0-F1
#
_cell.length_a   1.000
_cell.length_b   1.000
_cell.length_c   1.000
_cell.angle_alpha   90.00
_cell.angle_beta   90.00
_cell.angle_gamma   90.00
#
_symmetry.space_group_name_H-M   'P 1'
#
loop_
_entity.id
_entity.type
_entity.pdbx_description
1 polymer ?
#
loop_
_entity_poly.entity_id
_entity_poly.type
_entity_poly.pdbx_seq_one_letter_code
_entity_poly.pdbx_strand_id
1 'polypeptide(L)'
;MIDVYRKTLSSDGIKGLYRGFGVSIVGITLYRGMYFGMYDTIKPIVLVGSLEGNFLASFLLGWSITTSAGVIAYPFDTLRRRMMLTSGQPVKYRNTIHALREILKSEGFYALYRGVTANMLLGVAGAGVLAGYDQLHQIAYKHWVQ
;
A
#
# COMPACT_ATOMS: atom_id res chain seq x y z
N MET A 1 -22.78 1.86 -5.11
CA MET A 1 -22.36 1.01 -3.98
C MET A 1 -23.31 -0.14 -3.72
N ILE A 2 -24.60 0.12 -3.43
CA ILE A 2 -25.60 -0.93 -3.12
C ILE A 2 -25.74 -1.97 -4.25
N ASP A 3 -25.69 -1.53 -5.51
CA ASP A 3 -25.78 -2.42 -6.68
C ASP A 3 -24.61 -3.42 -6.77
N VAL A 4 -23.39 -3.01 -6.39
CA VAL A 4 -22.21 -3.89 -6.37
C VAL A 4 -22.38 -4.97 -5.30
N TYR A 5 -22.81 -4.59 -4.10
CA TYR A 5 -23.09 -5.56 -3.04
C TYR A 5 -24.16 -6.58 -3.46
N ARG A 6 -25.27 -6.12 -4.05
CA ARG A 6 -26.36 -7.00 -4.49
C ARG A 6 -25.91 -7.97 -5.58
N LYS A 7 -25.15 -7.50 -6.57
CA LYS A 7 -24.60 -8.34 -7.65
C LYS A 7 -23.55 -9.32 -7.13
N THR A 8 -22.62 -8.90 -6.27
CA THR A 8 -21.59 -9.78 -5.70
C THR A 8 -22.20 -10.86 -4.80
N LEU A 9 -23.19 -10.52 -3.97
CA LEU A 9 -23.90 -11.50 -3.13
C LEU A 9 -24.69 -12.51 -3.99
N SER A 10 -25.32 -12.07 -5.07
CA SER A 10 -26.07 -12.94 -5.97
C SER A 10 -25.16 -13.90 -6.75
N SER A 11 -24.01 -13.42 -7.25
CA SER A 11 -23.10 -14.22 -8.08
C SER A 11 -22.16 -15.12 -7.29
N ASP A 12 -21.58 -14.62 -6.19
CA ASP A 12 -20.48 -15.28 -5.46
C ASP A 12 -20.78 -15.53 -3.98
N GLY A 13 -21.92 -15.06 -3.47
CA GLY A 13 -22.29 -15.14 -2.06
C GLY A 13 -21.33 -14.38 -1.13
N ILE A 14 -21.42 -14.69 0.17
CA ILE A 14 -20.58 -14.08 1.22
C ILE A 14 -19.09 -14.40 1.00
N LYS A 15 -18.76 -15.56 0.42
CA LYS A 15 -17.37 -15.93 0.09
C LYS A 15 -16.74 -15.03 -0.97
N GLY A 16 -17.53 -14.40 -1.85
CA GLY A 16 -17.04 -13.42 -2.83
C GLY A 16 -16.52 -12.14 -2.17
N LEU A 17 -17.16 -11.71 -1.08
CA LEU A 17 -16.78 -10.50 -0.33
C LEU A 17 -15.44 -10.64 0.40
N TYR A 18 -15.12 -11.84 0.90
CA TYR A 18 -13.86 -12.13 1.60
C TYR A 18 -12.74 -12.65 0.68
N ARG A 19 -12.97 -12.67 -0.65
CA ARG A 19 -11.97 -13.18 -1.60
C ARG A 19 -10.76 -12.24 -1.63
N GLY A 20 -9.58 -12.79 -1.33
CA GLY A 20 -8.33 -12.02 -1.21
C GLY A 20 -7.98 -11.56 0.22
N PHE A 21 -8.79 -11.89 1.24
CA PHE A 21 -8.50 -11.53 2.64
C PHE A 21 -7.21 -12.17 3.16
N GLY A 22 -6.92 -13.43 2.84
CA GLY A 22 -5.66 -14.08 3.24
C GLY A 22 -4.42 -13.40 2.66
N VAL A 23 -4.47 -13.00 1.39
CA VAL A 23 -3.39 -12.22 0.74
C VAL A 23 -3.24 -10.85 1.38
N SER A 24 -4.35 -10.26 1.79
CA SER A 24 -4.38 -8.98 2.48
C SER A 24 -3.66 -9.04 3.82
N ILE A 25 -3.85 -10.11 4.60
CA ILE A 25 -3.15 -10.31 5.87
C ILE A 25 -1.64 -10.46 5.63
N VAL A 26 -1.24 -11.31 4.68
CA VAL A 26 0.18 -11.50 4.38
C VAL A 26 0.82 -10.21 3.89
N GLY A 27 0.13 -9.47 3.01
CA GLY A 27 0.59 -8.19 2.48
C GLY A 27 0.70 -7.10 3.56
N ILE A 28 -0.27 -6.97 4.46
CA ILE A 28 -0.21 -5.96 5.54
C ILE A 28 0.87 -6.30 6.57
N THR A 29 1.06 -7.58 6.89
CA THR A 29 2.11 -8.03 7.81
C THR A 29 3.49 -7.79 7.22
N LEU A 30 3.71 -8.10 5.94
CA LEU A 30 4.96 -7.78 5.24
C LEU A 30 5.21 -6.28 5.16
N TYR A 31 4.21 -5.49 4.77
CA TYR A 31 4.33 -4.04 4.69
C TYR A 31 4.70 -3.43 6.04
N ARG A 32 3.96 -3.79 7.11
CA ARG A 32 4.23 -3.30 8.46
C ARG A 32 5.55 -3.81 9.02
N GLY A 33 5.87 -5.09 8.83
CA GLY A 33 7.13 -5.68 9.28
C GLY A 33 8.34 -5.02 8.64
N MET A 34 8.30 -4.78 7.33
CA MET A 34 9.37 -4.07 6.62
C MET A 34 9.42 -2.59 6.99
N TYR A 35 8.27 -1.94 7.14
CA TYR A 35 8.21 -0.55 7.59
C TYR A 35 8.86 -0.39 8.97
N PHE A 36 8.46 -1.19 9.97
CA PHE A 36 9.04 -1.15 11.31
C PHE A 36 10.52 -1.56 11.30
N GLY A 37 10.89 -2.61 10.57
CA GLY A 37 12.29 -3.06 10.49
C GLY A 37 13.22 -2.01 9.86
N MET A 38 12.78 -1.38 8.76
CA MET A 38 13.53 -0.29 8.13
C MET A 38 13.53 0.96 9.01
N TYR A 39 12.40 1.28 9.66
CA TYR A 39 12.31 2.42 10.56
C TYR A 39 13.26 2.27 11.76
N ASP A 40 13.28 1.10 12.41
CA ASP A 40 14.18 0.82 13.54
C ASP A 40 15.65 0.77 13.14
N THR A 41 15.95 0.41 11.89
CA THR A 41 17.33 0.42 11.37
C THR A 41 17.79 1.83 11.00
N ILE A 42 16.90 2.66 10.45
CA ILE A 42 17.26 3.98 9.89
C ILE A 42 17.20 5.08 10.94
N LYS A 43 16.30 4.97 11.92
CA LYS A 43 16.20 5.91 13.04
C LYS A 43 17.55 6.13 13.76
N PRO A 44 18.33 5.11 14.14
CA PRO A 44 19.64 5.30 14.79
C PRO A 44 20.76 5.70 13.82
N ILE A 45 20.63 5.47 12.51
CA ILE A 45 21.66 5.84 11.52
C ILE A 45 21.54 7.33 11.15
N VAL A 46 20.33 7.90 11.24
CA VAL A 46 20.04 9.26 10.76
C VAL A 46 19.85 10.25 11.91
N LEU A 47 19.19 9.86 13.01
CA LEU A 47 18.99 10.75 14.17
C LEU A 47 20.21 10.85 15.09
N VAL A 48 21.39 10.40 14.67
CA VAL A 48 22.63 10.58 15.44
C VAL A 48 23.53 11.56 14.68
N GLY A 49 23.58 12.82 15.12
CA GLY A 49 24.50 13.84 14.61
C GLY A 49 23.82 15.14 14.13
N SER A 50 24.44 15.86 13.18
CA SER A 50 24.09 17.24 12.78
C SER A 50 22.78 17.40 11.98
N LEU A 51 21.94 16.37 11.91
CA LEU A 51 20.65 16.34 11.20
C LEU A 51 19.45 16.22 12.15
N GLU A 52 19.67 16.27 13.46
CA GLU A 52 18.62 16.44 14.46
C GLU A 52 17.76 17.68 14.11
N GLY A 53 16.54 17.45 13.61
CA GLY A 53 15.58 18.50 13.27
C GLY A 53 15.52 18.94 11.81
N ASN A 54 16.33 18.36 10.89
CA ASN A 54 16.25 18.74 9.47
C ASN A 54 15.08 18.03 8.77
N PHE A 55 13.99 18.78 8.52
CA PHE A 55 12.75 18.28 7.92
C PHE A 55 12.96 17.55 6.58
N LEU A 56 13.86 18.07 5.72
CA LEU A 56 14.13 17.47 4.41
C LEU A 56 14.80 16.09 4.51
N ALA A 57 15.72 15.90 5.47
CA ALA A 57 16.39 14.62 5.67
C ALA A 57 15.38 13.56 6.15
N SER A 58 14.60 13.89 7.18
CA SER A 58 13.54 13.01 7.69
C SER A 58 12.48 12.67 6.63
N PHE A 59 12.15 13.63 5.77
CA PHE A 59 11.20 13.43 4.67
C PHE A 59 11.75 12.48 3.59
N LEU A 60 12.97 12.71 3.11
CA LEU A 60 13.59 11.85 2.10
C LEU A 60 13.78 10.42 2.59
N LEU A 61 14.11 10.25 3.87
CA LEU A 61 14.25 8.94 4.48
C LEU A 61 12.93 8.24 4.64
N GLY A 62 11.92 8.92 5.19
CA GLY A 62 10.55 8.38 5.26
C GLY A 62 10.04 7.98 3.88
N TRP A 63 10.32 8.78 2.85
CA TRP A 63 9.98 8.48 1.48
C TRP A 63 10.73 7.27 0.92
N SER A 64 12.04 7.15 1.17
CA SER A 64 12.85 6.01 0.72
C SER A 64 12.42 4.68 1.36
N ILE A 65 12.10 4.71 2.66
CA ILE A 65 11.60 3.55 3.42
C ILE A 65 10.25 3.13 2.87
N THR A 66 9.33 4.09 2.75
CA THR A 66 7.96 3.82 2.29
C THR A 66 7.96 3.30 0.86
N THR A 67 8.80 3.88 -0.01
CA THR A 67 8.96 3.42 -1.39
C THR A 67 9.53 2.00 -1.43
N SER A 68 10.59 1.72 -0.68
CA SER A 68 11.22 0.40 -0.68
C SER A 68 10.30 -0.68 -0.11
N ALA A 69 9.65 -0.40 1.03
CA ALA A 69 8.65 -1.30 1.61
C ALA A 69 7.45 -1.50 0.67
N GLY A 70 7.00 -0.43 0.01
CA GLY A 70 5.92 -0.46 -0.97
C GLY A 70 6.24 -1.30 -2.19
N VAL A 71 7.46 -1.21 -2.73
CA VAL A 71 7.93 -2.02 -3.88
C VAL A 71 8.01 -3.51 -3.52
N ILE A 72 8.48 -3.83 -2.32
CA ILE A 72 8.59 -5.23 -1.86
C ILE A 72 7.20 -5.83 -1.58
N ALA A 73 6.27 -5.06 -1.02
CA ALA A 73 4.90 -5.49 -0.78
C ALA A 73 4.03 -5.49 -2.05
N TYR A 74 4.49 -4.83 -3.13
CA TYR A 74 3.71 -4.61 -4.35
C TYR A 74 3.18 -5.87 -5.02
N PRO A 75 3.95 -6.98 -5.14
CA PRO A 75 3.44 -8.23 -5.72
C PRO A 75 2.22 -8.77 -4.97
N PHE A 76 2.20 -8.66 -3.64
CA PHE A 76 1.07 -9.08 -2.82
C PHE A 76 -0.15 -8.18 -2.99
N ASP A 77 0.07 -6.88 -3.16
CA ASP A 77 -0.98 -5.91 -3.43
C ASP A 77 -1.62 -6.13 -4.81
N THR A 78 -0.79 -6.39 -5.84
CA THR A 78 -1.26 -6.77 -7.18
C THR A 78 -2.06 -8.08 -7.15
N LEU A 79 -1.56 -9.11 -6.46
CA LEU A 79 -2.28 -10.37 -6.25
C LEU A 79 -3.63 -10.17 -5.58
N ARG A 80 -3.67 -9.38 -4.50
CA ARG A 80 -4.90 -9.03 -3.79
C ARG A 80 -5.91 -8.38 -4.73
N ARG A 81 -5.51 -7.34 -5.48
CA ARG A 81 -6.39 -6.65 -6.43
C ARG A 81 -6.89 -7.59 -7.53
N ARG A 82 -6.01 -8.40 -8.12
CA ARG A 82 -6.38 -9.39 -9.15
C ARG A 82 -7.42 -10.37 -8.64
N MET A 83 -7.23 -10.91 -7.44
CA MET A 83 -8.18 -11.83 -6.81
C MET A 83 -9.53 -11.17 -6.48
N MET A 84 -9.54 -9.91 -6.04
CA MET A 84 -10.76 -9.15 -5.74
C MET A 84 -11.54 -8.81 -7.02
N LEU A 85 -10.85 -8.50 -8.12
CA LEU A 85 -11.45 -8.18 -9.42
C LEU A 85 -12.04 -9.41 -10.13
N THR A 86 -11.65 -10.61 -9.70
CA THR A 86 -12.20 -11.86 -10.26
C THR A 86 -13.59 -12.21 -9.69
N SER A 87 -14.09 -11.43 -8.73
CA SER A 87 -15.44 -11.60 -8.18
C SER A 87 -16.50 -11.32 -9.26
N GLY A 88 -17.36 -12.30 -9.53
CA GLY A 88 -18.37 -12.25 -10.61
C GLY A 88 -17.92 -12.75 -11.99
N GLN A 89 -16.66 -13.18 -12.16
CA GLN A 89 -16.17 -13.80 -13.40
C GLN A 89 -16.34 -15.34 -13.37
N PRO A 90 -16.51 -16.01 -14.52
CA PRO A 90 -16.64 -17.48 -14.58
C PRO A 90 -15.34 -18.21 -14.21
N VAL A 91 -14.18 -17.63 -14.53
CA VAL A 91 -12.87 -18.16 -14.18
C VAL A 91 -12.40 -17.51 -12.89
N LYS A 92 -12.36 -18.29 -11.80
CA LYS A 92 -11.99 -17.80 -10.46
C LYS A 92 -10.68 -18.42 -10.00
N TYR A 93 -9.80 -17.60 -9.41
CA TYR A 93 -8.63 -18.10 -8.71
C TYR A 93 -9.04 -18.84 -7.44
N ARG A 94 -8.69 -20.13 -7.35
CA ARG A 94 -8.97 -20.97 -6.18
C ARG A 94 -8.16 -20.56 -4.96
N ASN A 95 -6.87 -20.29 -5.15
CA ASN A 95 -5.90 -20.01 -4.10
C ASN A 95 -4.96 -18.88 -4.52
N THR A 96 -4.34 -18.21 -3.55
CA THR A 96 -3.31 -17.19 -3.80
C THR A 96 -2.14 -17.72 -4.61
N ILE A 97 -1.65 -18.92 -4.25
CA ILE A 97 -0.53 -19.57 -4.96
C ILE A 97 -0.92 -19.91 -6.39
N HIS A 98 -2.18 -20.34 -6.60
CA HIS A 98 -2.71 -20.59 -7.94
C HIS A 98 -2.78 -19.29 -8.76
N ALA A 99 -3.25 -18.18 -8.16
CA ALA A 99 -3.27 -16.89 -8.82
C ALA A 99 -1.87 -16.41 -9.20
N LEU A 100 -0.91 -16.54 -8.29
CA LEU A 100 0.48 -16.16 -8.54
C LEU A 100 1.10 -16.98 -9.67
N ARG A 101 0.92 -18.30 -9.65
CA ARG A 101 1.46 -19.17 -10.69
C ARG A 101 0.83 -18.89 -12.05
N GLU A 102 -0.47 -18.64 -12.10
CA GLU A 102 -1.18 -18.30 -13.33
C GLU A 102 -0.66 -16.97 -13.91
N ILE A 103 -0.57 -15.92 -13.09
CA ILE A 103 -0.09 -14.59 -13.50
C ILE A 103 1.36 -14.68 -14.00
N LEU A 104 2.22 -15.40 -13.28
CA LEU A 104 3.62 -15.58 -13.70
C LEU A 104 3.73 -16.35 -15.02
N LYS A 105 2.84 -17.32 -15.26
CA LYS A 105 2.83 -18.12 -16.49
C LYS A 105 2.23 -17.36 -17.68
N SER A 106 1.20 -16.54 -17.46
CA SER A 106 0.47 -15.85 -18.53
C SER A 106 1.05 -14.48 -18.88
N GLU A 107 1.42 -13.67 -17.89
CA GLU A 107 1.86 -12.29 -18.07
C GLU A 107 3.31 -12.03 -17.64
N GLY A 108 3.92 -12.97 -16.91
CA GLY A 108 5.31 -12.88 -16.46
C GLY A 108 5.52 -12.06 -15.19
N PHE A 109 6.78 -11.98 -14.73
CA PHE A 109 7.16 -11.31 -13.49
C PHE A 109 6.88 -9.80 -13.51
N TYR A 110 7.06 -9.15 -14.66
CA TYR A 110 6.79 -7.72 -14.83
C TYR A 110 5.34 -7.34 -14.58
N ALA A 111 4.39 -8.26 -14.76
CA ALA A 111 2.98 -8.01 -14.52
C ALA A 111 2.66 -7.74 -13.04
N LEU A 112 3.48 -8.24 -12.11
CA LEU A 112 3.32 -8.01 -10.67
C LEU A 112 3.68 -6.58 -10.25
N TYR A 113 4.56 -5.92 -11.02
CA TYR A 113 5.05 -4.56 -10.77
C TYR A 113 4.39 -3.51 -11.67
N ARG A 114 3.41 -3.90 -12.51
CA ARG A 114 2.62 -2.94 -13.29
C ARG A 114 1.84 -2.03 -12.33
N GLY A 115 2.18 -0.75 -12.35
CA GLY A 115 1.57 0.29 -11.51
C GLY A 115 2.41 0.77 -10.33
N VAL A 116 3.59 0.20 -10.08
CA VAL A 116 4.50 0.64 -8.99
C VAL A 116 4.78 2.13 -9.07
N THR A 117 5.06 2.65 -10.27
CA THR A 117 5.27 4.07 -10.52
C THR A 117 4.05 4.91 -10.17
N ALA A 118 2.84 4.45 -10.47
CA ALA A 118 1.61 5.13 -10.09
C ALA A 118 1.43 5.16 -8.56
N ASN A 119 1.76 4.07 -7.86
CA ASN A 119 1.69 4.04 -6.40
C ASN A 119 2.77 4.92 -5.75
N MET A 120 3.97 4.99 -6.33
CA MET A 120 5.02 5.92 -5.89
C MET A 120 4.57 7.38 -6.02
N LEU A 121 3.98 7.76 -7.15
CA LEU A 121 3.42 9.10 -7.35
C LEU A 121 2.29 9.40 -6.36
N LEU A 122 1.41 8.42 -6.12
CA LEU A 122 0.33 8.54 -5.13
C LEU A 122 0.90 8.74 -3.72
N GLY A 123 1.99 8.05 -3.37
CA GLY A 123 2.69 8.21 -2.10
C GLY A 123 3.27 9.61 -1.91
N VAL A 124 3.90 10.17 -2.94
CA VAL A 124 4.41 11.56 -2.94
C VAL A 124 3.27 12.57 -2.82
N ALA A 125 2.19 12.38 -3.58
CA ALA A 125 1.01 13.25 -3.51
C ALA A 125 0.35 13.20 -2.12
N GLY A 126 0.19 12.01 -1.54
CA GLY A 126 -0.38 11.82 -0.21
C GLY A 126 0.46 12.48 0.88
N ALA A 127 1.79 12.36 0.81
CA ALA A 127 2.71 13.05 1.71
C ALA A 127 2.60 14.59 1.57
N GLY A 128 2.45 15.09 0.34
CA GLY A 128 2.24 16.51 0.08
C GLY A 128 0.94 17.04 0.68
N VAL A 129 -0.17 16.28 0.60
CA VAL A 129 -1.46 16.65 1.20
C VAL A 129 -1.35 16.68 2.73
N LEU A 130 -0.69 15.70 3.34
CA LEU A 130 -0.45 15.66 4.79
C LEU A 130 0.40 16.85 5.25
N ALA A 131 1.51 17.12 4.57
CA ALA A 131 2.36 18.28 4.88
C ALA A 131 1.60 19.61 4.71
N GLY A 132 0.77 19.73 3.67
CA GLY A 132 -0.10 20.89 3.48
C GLY A 132 -1.14 21.06 4.59
N TYR A 133 -1.75 19.95 5.04
CA TYR A 133 -2.68 19.95 6.16
C TYR A 133 -2.02 20.37 7.48
N ASP A 134 -0.81 19.87 7.76
CA ASP A 134 -0.04 20.24 8.95
C ASP A 134 0.30 21.74 8.96
N GLN A 135 0.70 22.30 7.82
CA GLN A 135 0.95 23.75 7.68
C GLN A 135 -0.31 24.57 7.93
N LEU A 136 -1.45 24.16 7.37
CA LEU A 136 -2.74 24.82 7.60
C LEU A 136 -3.18 24.74 9.06
N HIS A 137 -2.98 23.59 9.71
CA HIS A 137 -3.28 23.42 11.14
C HIS A 137 -2.41 24.31 12.02
N GLN A 138 -1.11 24.41 11.74
CA GLN A 138 -0.20 25.27 12.49
C GLN A 138 -0.57 26.75 12.35
N ILE A 139 -0.99 27.19 11.16
CA ILE A 139 -1.44 28.57 10.92
C ILE A 139 -2.77 28.84 11.63
N ALA A 140 -3.74 27.92 11.52
CA ALA A 140 -5.05 28.05 12.16
C ALA A 140 -4.94 28.07 13.70
N TYR A 141 -4.07 27.23 14.27
CA TYR A 141 -3.83 27.18 15.71
C TYR A 141 -3.16 28.46 16.23
N LYS A 142 -2.20 29.02 15.47
CA LYS A 142 -1.59 30.32 15.79
C LYS A 142 -2.59 31.48 15.76
N HIS A 143 -3.61 31.42 14.90
CA HIS A 143 -4.65 32.44 14.80
C HIS A 143 -5.74 32.34 15.89
N TRP A 144 -5.92 31.17 16.50
CA TRP A 144 -6.92 30.93 17.56
C TRP A 144 -6.41 31.16 18.99
N VAL A 145 -5.09 31.32 19.17
CA VAL A 145 -4.42 31.49 20.47
C VAL A 145 -3.95 32.95 20.71
N GLN A 146 -4.26 33.87 19.79
CA GLN A 146 -4.14 35.33 19.99
C GLN A 146 -5.51 35.96 20.22
#